data_AF-A0A7V2WE10-F1
#
_entry.id   AF-A0A7V2WE10-F1
#
_cell.length_a   1.000
_cell.length_b   1.000
_cell.length_c   1.000
_cell.angle_alpha   90.00
_cell.angle_beta   90.00
_cell.angle_gamma   90.00
#
_symmetry.space_group_name_H-M   'P 1'
#
loop_
_entity.id
_entity.type
_entity.pdbx_description
1 polymer ?
#
loop_
_entity_poly.entity_id
_entity_poly.type
_entity_poly.pdbx_seq_one_letter_code
_entity_poly.pdbx_strand_id
1 'polypeptide(L)'
;MIHKKNRTLSEATRPIGKLSLLIFLMYLLFSVLRPLNAQDTNNLTSMLSDSTSLSVLLKDSLLSPLERMILTKKMATLYQNTDPGKALVYNKLIMKQARALNDQPSLAHALFHAAENYQALGQHRKADSLYEIIIHSYKMCNKEKKARLLLKLADNYFYWSRYKKAA
;
A
#
# COMPACT_ATOMS: atom_id res chain seq x y z
N MET A 1 87.25 -1.15 20.26
CA MET A 1 86.29 -1.94 21.05
C MET A 1 84.93 -1.86 20.37
N ILE A 2 84.29 -3.01 20.17
CA ILE A 2 83.13 -3.27 19.32
C ILE A 2 81.81 -2.97 20.06
N HIS A 3 80.76 -2.60 19.30
CA HIS A 3 79.29 -2.76 19.48
C HIS A 3 78.48 -1.46 19.39
N LYS A 4 77.25 -1.38 18.86
CA LYS A 4 76.38 -2.21 17.98
C LYS A 4 75.10 -1.35 17.76
N LYS A 5 74.72 -1.15 16.50
CA LYS A 5 73.36 -1.07 15.90
C LYS A 5 72.18 -0.51 16.74
N ASN A 6 71.40 0.41 16.15
CA ASN A 6 69.97 0.21 15.89
C ASN A 6 69.40 1.18 14.83
N ARG A 7 68.64 0.60 13.88
CA ARG A 7 67.91 1.26 12.78
C ARG A 7 66.44 1.45 13.16
N THR A 8 65.74 2.28 12.35
CA THR A 8 64.27 2.36 12.12
C THR A 8 63.49 3.16 13.17
N LEU A 9 62.41 3.89 12.87
CA LEU A 9 61.44 3.88 11.77
C LEU A 9 60.74 5.27 11.79
N SER A 10 60.73 6.05 10.70
CA SER A 10 59.92 7.28 10.63
C SER A 10 58.50 6.90 10.25
N GLU A 11 57.59 6.96 11.21
CA GLU A 11 56.16 6.67 11.03
C GLU A 11 55.51 7.64 10.04
N ALA A 12 54.97 7.06 8.97
CA ALA A 12 54.09 7.75 8.04
C ALA A 12 52.73 7.98 8.71
N THR A 13 52.44 9.22 9.08
CA THR A 13 51.13 9.67 9.54
C THR A 13 50.11 9.58 8.40
N ARG A 14 49.31 8.51 8.39
CA ARG A 14 48.17 8.36 7.47
C ARG A 14 46.99 9.22 7.95
N PRO A 15 46.26 9.92 7.07
CA PRO A 15 45.14 10.78 7.45
C PRO A 15 43.89 9.94 7.77
N ILE A 16 43.66 9.67 9.05
CA ILE A 16 42.51 8.91 9.58
C ILE A 16 41.15 9.59 9.27
N GLY A 17 41.14 10.89 8.98
CA GLY A 17 39.90 11.66 8.75
C GLY A 17 39.14 11.31 7.46
N LYS A 18 39.82 10.90 6.39
CA LYS A 18 39.16 10.61 5.09
C LYS A 18 38.35 9.31 5.12
N LEU A 19 38.83 8.31 5.86
CA LEU A 19 38.16 7.01 5.96
C LEU A 19 36.88 7.12 6.80
N SER A 20 36.90 7.93 7.87
CA SER A 20 35.74 8.19 8.73
C SER A 20 34.61 8.92 7.97
N LEU A 21 34.96 9.92 7.15
CA LEU A 21 33.99 10.66 6.33
C LEU A 21 33.30 9.75 5.30
N LEU A 22 34.04 8.81 4.71
CA LEU A 22 33.54 7.91 3.66
C LEU A 22 32.58 6.87 4.25
N ILE A 23 32.85 6.37 5.45
CA ILE A 23 31.94 5.48 6.20
C ILE A 23 30.65 6.22 6.56
N PHE A 24 30.75 7.48 7.00
CA PHE A 24 29.59 8.30 7.33
C PHE A 24 28.74 8.59 6.07
N LEU A 25 29.37 8.89 4.93
CA LEU A 25 28.69 9.11 3.66
C LEU A 25 28.00 7.83 3.14
N MET A 26 28.64 6.67 3.30
CA MET A 26 28.04 5.37 2.97
C MET A 26 26.83 5.06 3.86
N TYR A 27 26.90 5.38 5.16
CA TYR A 27 25.77 5.22 6.07
C TYR A 27 24.62 6.17 5.72
N LEU A 28 24.93 7.39 5.28
CA LEU A 28 23.94 8.37 4.83
C LEU A 28 23.28 7.93 3.51
N LEU A 29 24.04 7.37 2.56
CA LEU A 29 23.49 6.75 1.36
C LEU A 29 22.59 5.55 1.70
N PHE A 30 23.02 4.69 2.63
CA PHE A 30 22.28 3.50 3.03
C PHE A 30 21.00 3.82 3.82
N SER A 31 21.01 4.91 4.62
CA SER A 31 19.81 5.40 5.32
C SER A 31 18.78 6.06 4.41
N VAL A 32 19.21 6.66 3.30
CA VAL A 32 18.33 7.23 2.26
C VAL A 32 17.78 6.14 1.34
N LEU A 33 18.55 5.08 1.07
CA LEU A 33 18.11 3.89 0.33
C LEU A 33 17.64 2.76 1.26
N ARG A 34 16.78 3.04 2.24
CA ARG A 34 16.04 1.93 2.87
C ARG A 34 15.25 1.21 1.77
N PRO A 35 15.46 -0.10 1.54
CA PRO A 35 14.54 -0.84 0.71
C PRO A 35 13.15 -0.75 1.35
N LEU A 36 12.13 -0.40 0.54
CA LEU A 36 10.73 -0.51 0.94
C LEU A 36 10.51 -1.92 1.50
N ASN A 37 10.40 -1.97 2.82
CA ASN A 37 9.80 -3.01 3.64
C ASN A 37 9.56 -4.36 2.92
N ALA A 38 10.55 -5.25 2.97
CA ALA A 38 10.43 -6.63 2.49
C ALA A 38 9.37 -7.47 3.27
N GLN A 39 8.74 -6.88 4.29
CA GLN A 39 7.64 -7.49 5.03
C GLN A 39 6.27 -7.24 4.36
N ASP A 40 6.13 -6.16 3.58
CA ASP A 40 4.90 -5.86 2.82
C ASP A 40 4.76 -6.74 1.58
N THR A 41 5.87 -7.21 1.00
CA THR A 41 5.85 -8.02 -0.21
C THR A 41 5.31 -9.41 0.02
N ASN A 42 5.60 -10.04 1.16
CA ASN A 42 5.34 -11.47 1.37
C ASN A 42 3.87 -11.75 1.67
N ASN A 43 3.21 -10.86 2.44
CA ASN A 43 1.77 -10.91 2.67
C ASN A 43 0.98 -10.46 1.44
N LEU A 44 1.47 -9.45 0.72
CA LEU A 44 0.84 -9.02 -0.52
C LEU A 44 0.96 -10.07 -1.63
N THR A 45 2.10 -10.76 -1.76
CA THR A 45 2.27 -11.84 -2.75
C THR A 45 1.45 -13.08 -2.40
N SER A 46 1.32 -13.47 -1.12
CA SER A 46 0.43 -14.58 -0.73
C SER A 46 -1.07 -14.22 -0.89
N MET A 47 -1.46 -12.99 -0.57
CA MET A 47 -2.82 -12.49 -0.84
C MET A 47 -3.10 -12.38 -2.34
N LEU A 48 -2.10 -11.94 -3.13
CA LEU A 48 -2.20 -11.91 -4.58
C LEU A 48 -2.27 -13.33 -5.14
N SER A 49 -1.57 -14.33 -4.60
CA SER A 49 -1.64 -15.71 -5.09
C SER A 49 -3.01 -16.34 -4.87
N ASP A 50 -3.63 -16.13 -3.70
CA ASP A 50 -4.99 -16.63 -3.41
C ASP A 50 -6.04 -15.92 -4.29
N SER A 51 -5.88 -14.60 -4.48
CA SER A 51 -6.75 -13.81 -5.35
C SER A 51 -6.63 -14.16 -6.83
N THR A 52 -5.41 -14.45 -7.28
CA THR A 52 -5.12 -14.84 -8.66
C THR A 52 -5.78 -16.18 -8.91
N SER A 53 -5.62 -17.11 -7.97
CA SER A 53 -6.27 -18.43 -7.98
C SER A 53 -7.79 -18.32 -8.06
N LEU A 54 -8.43 -17.47 -7.25
CA LEU A 54 -9.88 -17.31 -7.33
C LEU A 54 -10.33 -16.57 -8.59
N SER A 55 -9.58 -15.56 -9.06
CA SER A 55 -9.93 -14.85 -10.30
C SER A 55 -9.88 -15.77 -11.53
N VAL A 56 -8.93 -16.71 -11.55
CA VAL A 56 -8.80 -17.77 -12.55
C VAL A 56 -9.96 -18.76 -12.38
N LEU A 57 -10.21 -19.26 -11.17
CA LEU A 57 -11.27 -20.22 -10.89
C LEU A 57 -12.67 -19.67 -11.21
N LEU A 58 -12.93 -18.39 -10.93
CA LEU A 58 -14.17 -17.73 -11.32
C LEU A 58 -14.28 -17.59 -12.84
N LYS A 59 -13.18 -17.31 -13.54
CA LYS A 59 -13.19 -17.19 -15.00
C LYS A 59 -13.51 -18.53 -15.68
N ASP A 60 -12.99 -19.62 -15.11
CA ASP A 60 -13.19 -20.98 -15.63
C ASP A 60 -14.51 -21.61 -15.17
N SER A 61 -15.20 -20.98 -14.20
CA SER A 61 -16.53 -21.39 -13.77
C SER A 61 -17.59 -21.11 -14.85
N LEU A 62 -18.62 -21.96 -14.90
CA LEU A 62 -19.80 -21.80 -15.77
C LEU A 62 -20.71 -20.63 -15.35
N LEU A 63 -20.30 -19.84 -14.36
CA LEU A 63 -21.07 -18.70 -13.87
C LEU A 63 -21.11 -17.57 -14.92
N SER A 64 -22.29 -16.98 -15.08
CA SER A 64 -22.45 -15.74 -15.85
C SER A 64 -21.62 -14.60 -15.25
N PRO A 65 -21.27 -13.56 -16.04
CA PRO A 65 -20.56 -12.38 -15.52
C PRO A 65 -21.20 -11.75 -14.27
N LEU A 66 -22.53 -11.75 -14.20
CA LEU A 66 -23.28 -11.22 -13.07
C LEU A 66 -23.15 -12.11 -11.83
N GLU A 67 -23.31 -13.43 -11.96
CA GLU A 67 -23.16 -14.37 -10.85
C GLU A 67 -21.75 -14.35 -10.27
N ARG A 68 -20.72 -14.24 -11.12
CA ARG A 68 -19.33 -14.06 -10.66
C ARG A 68 -19.17 -12.80 -9.84
N MET A 69 -19.79 -11.70 -10.26
CA MET A 69 -19.72 -10.43 -9.51
C MET A 69 -20.48 -10.51 -8.18
N ILE A 70 -21.64 -11.17 -8.14
CA ILE A 70 -22.39 -11.43 -6.91
C ILE A 70 -21.55 -12.23 -5.92
N LEU A 71 -20.91 -13.31 -6.37
CA LEU A 71 -20.04 -14.13 -5.52
C LEU A 71 -18.83 -13.33 -5.02
N THR A 72 -18.21 -12.53 -5.89
CA THR A 72 -17.08 -11.68 -5.52
C THR A 72 -17.48 -10.64 -4.47
N LYS A 73 -18.67 -10.04 -4.58
CA LYS A 73 -19.24 -9.13 -3.58
C LYS A 73 -19.43 -9.82 -2.23
N LYS A 74 -19.97 -11.05 -2.21
CA LYS A 74 -20.11 -11.82 -0.96
C LYS A 74 -18.76 -12.04 -0.27
N MET A 75 -17.72 -12.37 -1.04
CA MET A 75 -16.37 -12.53 -0.50
C MET A 75 -15.81 -11.20 0.04
N ALA A 76 -15.97 -10.10 -0.69
CA ALA A 76 -15.56 -8.77 -0.21
C ALA A 76 -16.23 -8.43 1.13
N THR A 77 -17.55 -8.60 1.23
CA THR A 77 -18.31 -8.35 2.47
C THR A 77 -17.84 -9.23 3.62
N LEU A 78 -17.59 -10.52 3.38
CA LEU A 78 -17.12 -11.46 4.40
C LEU A 78 -15.79 -11.01 5.02
N TYR A 79 -14.88 -10.51 4.21
CA TYR A 79 -13.54 -10.11 4.67
C TYR A 79 -13.43 -8.65 5.09
N GLN A 80 -14.40 -7.79 4.77
CA GLN A 80 -14.31 -6.33 4.91
C GLN A 80 -13.82 -5.86 6.28
N ASN A 81 -14.23 -6.53 7.35
CA ASN A 81 -13.90 -6.17 8.73
C ASN A 81 -12.93 -7.16 9.43
N THR A 82 -12.54 -8.23 8.76
CA THR A 82 -11.73 -9.32 9.35
C THR A 82 -10.34 -9.41 8.74
N ASP A 83 -10.23 -9.16 7.43
CA ASP A 83 -8.98 -9.17 6.68
C ASP A 83 -9.03 -8.09 5.59
N PRO A 84 -8.53 -6.87 5.87
CA PRO A 84 -8.58 -5.78 4.91
C PRO A 84 -7.76 -6.05 3.64
N GLY A 85 -6.75 -6.93 3.69
CA GLY A 85 -5.97 -7.29 2.50
C GLY A 85 -6.75 -8.19 1.54
N LYS A 86 -7.45 -9.20 2.06
CA LYS A 86 -8.38 -10.01 1.25
C LYS A 86 -9.55 -9.19 0.75
N ALA A 87 -10.14 -8.35 1.60
CA ALA A 87 -11.22 -7.46 1.18
C ALA A 87 -10.79 -6.54 0.02
N LEU A 88 -9.59 -5.95 0.10
CA LEU A 88 -9.03 -5.11 -0.95
C LEU A 88 -8.89 -5.86 -2.28
N VAL A 89 -8.41 -7.10 -2.23
CA VAL A 89 -8.33 -8.01 -3.36
C VAL A 89 -9.69 -8.15 -4.05
N TYR A 90 -10.74 -8.46 -3.28
CA TYR A 90 -12.07 -8.69 -3.83
C TYR A 90 -12.69 -7.40 -4.38
N ASN A 91 -12.51 -6.28 -3.68
CA ASN A 91 -12.95 -4.97 -4.15
C ASN A 91 -12.31 -4.60 -5.50
N LYS A 92 -11.02 -4.88 -5.70
CA LYS A 92 -10.37 -4.68 -7.00
C LYS A 92 -10.95 -5.55 -8.11
N LEU A 93 -11.30 -6.80 -7.80
CA LEU A 93 -11.94 -7.69 -8.76
C LEU A 93 -13.35 -7.20 -9.12
N ILE A 94 -14.13 -6.72 -8.15
CA ILE A 94 -15.44 -6.09 -8.37
C ILE A 94 -15.28 -4.86 -9.27
N MET A 95 -14.26 -4.02 -9.06
CA MET A 95 -14.01 -2.85 -9.93
C MET A 95 -13.79 -3.27 -11.40
N LYS A 96 -13.08 -4.38 -11.64
CA LYS A 96 -12.87 -4.91 -13.00
C LYS A 96 -14.18 -5.43 -13.60
N GLN A 97 -14.95 -6.20 -12.84
CA GLN A 97 -16.23 -6.76 -13.27
C GLN A 97 -17.27 -5.65 -13.53
N ALA A 98 -17.39 -4.69 -12.62
CA ALA A 98 -18.30 -3.56 -12.72
C ALA A 98 -18.03 -2.70 -13.95
N ARG A 99 -16.75 -2.43 -14.27
CA ARG A 99 -16.37 -1.76 -15.53
C ARG A 99 -16.80 -2.56 -16.76
N ALA A 100 -16.56 -3.87 -16.77
CA ALA A 100 -16.95 -4.72 -17.89
C ALA A 100 -18.48 -4.77 -18.10
N LEU A 101 -19.24 -4.62 -17.01
CA LEU A 101 -20.71 -4.60 -17.00
C LEU A 101 -21.32 -3.20 -17.11
N ASN A 102 -20.49 -2.15 -17.18
CA ASN A 102 -20.93 -0.74 -17.07
C ASN A 102 -21.76 -0.43 -15.81
N ASP A 103 -21.55 -1.18 -14.72
CA ASP A 103 -22.24 -1.02 -13.43
C ASP A 103 -21.54 0.04 -12.57
N GLN A 104 -21.90 1.30 -12.81
CA GLN A 104 -21.34 2.45 -12.08
C GLN A 104 -21.62 2.40 -10.56
N PRO A 105 -22.82 2.03 -10.07
CA PRO A 105 -23.06 1.87 -8.64
C PRO A 105 -22.12 0.87 -7.95
N SER A 106 -21.90 -0.30 -8.56
CA SER A 106 -20.98 -1.30 -8.01
C SER A 106 -19.53 -0.83 -8.05
N LEU A 107 -19.14 -0.10 -9.10
CA LEU A 107 -17.79 0.46 -9.20
C LEU A 107 -17.53 1.49 -8.10
N ALA A 108 -18.47 2.41 -7.84
CA ALA A 108 -18.37 3.39 -6.77
C ALA A 108 -18.27 2.73 -5.39
N HIS A 109 -19.09 1.70 -5.15
CA HIS A 109 -19.10 0.95 -3.91
C HIS A 109 -17.77 0.23 -3.66
N ALA A 110 -17.24 -0.45 -4.67
CA ALA A 110 -15.95 -1.14 -4.58
C ALA A 110 -14.77 -0.17 -4.41
N LEU A 111 -14.79 0.99 -5.07
CA LEU A 111 -13.80 2.06 -4.87
C LEU A 111 -13.80 2.55 -3.41
N PHE A 112 -14.99 2.79 -2.85
CA PHE A 112 -15.13 3.25 -1.46
C PHE A 112 -14.55 2.24 -0.47
N HIS A 113 -14.93 0.96 -0.58
CA HIS A 113 -14.43 -0.07 0.33
C HIS A 113 -12.95 -0.38 0.13
N ALA A 114 -12.43 -0.31 -1.11
CA ALA A 114 -11.00 -0.39 -1.35
C ALA A 114 -10.23 0.76 -0.67
N ALA A 115 -10.80 1.98 -0.64
CA ALA A 115 -10.20 3.10 0.10
C ALA A 115 -10.15 2.82 1.61
N GLU A 116 -11.24 2.30 2.18
CA GLU A 116 -11.27 1.88 3.60
C GLU A 116 -10.26 0.77 3.88
N ASN A 117 -10.13 -0.22 2.99
CA ASN A 117 -9.15 -1.29 3.14
C ASN A 117 -7.72 -0.75 3.07
N TYR A 118 -7.44 0.18 2.16
CA TYR A 118 -6.14 0.85 2.10
C TYR A 118 -5.83 1.64 3.36
N GLN A 119 -6.81 2.35 3.92
CA GLN A 119 -6.66 3.06 5.18
C GLN A 119 -6.35 2.10 6.33
N ALA A 120 -7.07 0.98 6.44
CA ALA A 120 -6.84 -0.05 7.46
C ALA A 120 -5.45 -0.71 7.35
N LEU A 121 -4.90 -0.79 6.13
CA LEU A 121 -3.55 -1.27 5.86
C LEU A 121 -2.47 -0.19 6.01
N GLY A 122 -2.80 1.00 6.50
CA GLY A 122 -1.87 2.13 6.64
C GLY A 122 -1.43 2.77 5.32
N GLN A 123 -2.02 2.38 4.20
CA GLN A 123 -1.71 2.89 2.86
C GLN A 123 -2.48 4.18 2.55
N HIS A 124 -2.35 5.17 3.41
CA HIS A 124 -3.18 6.38 3.43
C HIS A 124 -3.17 7.19 2.13
N ARG A 125 -2.04 7.23 1.42
CA ARG A 125 -1.93 7.89 0.11
C ARG A 125 -2.82 7.24 -0.97
N LYS A 126 -2.93 5.91 -0.95
CA LYS A 126 -3.79 5.19 -1.89
C LYS A 126 -5.26 5.37 -1.53
N ALA A 127 -5.60 5.35 -0.24
CA ALA A 127 -6.94 5.66 0.24
C ALA A 127 -7.38 7.07 -0.18
N ASP A 128 -6.53 8.07 0.05
CA ASP A 128 -6.72 9.47 -0.35
C ASP A 128 -7.07 9.60 -1.84
N SER A 129 -6.25 8.98 -2.70
CA SER A 129 -6.47 9.00 -4.16
C SER A 129 -7.82 8.41 -4.56
N LEU A 130 -8.27 7.33 -3.90
CA LEU A 130 -9.56 6.72 -4.19
C LEU A 130 -10.73 7.57 -3.68
N TYR A 131 -10.63 8.15 -2.48
CA TYR A 131 -11.65 9.06 -1.97
C TYR A 131 -11.84 10.27 -2.87
N GLU A 132 -10.75 10.88 -3.34
CA GLU A 132 -10.79 12.00 -4.28
C GLU A 132 -11.46 11.61 -5.61
N ILE A 133 -11.14 10.44 -6.17
CA ILE A 133 -11.82 9.91 -7.36
C ILE A 133 -13.33 9.83 -7.11
N ILE A 134 -13.76 9.32 -5.96
CA ILE A 134 -15.18 9.15 -5.65
C ILE A 134 -15.88 10.51 -5.55
N ILE A 135 -15.27 11.48 -4.86
CA ILE A 135 -15.83 12.83 -4.68
C ILE A 135 -16.05 13.52 -6.03
N HIS A 136 -15.12 13.36 -6.97
CA HIS A 136 -15.16 14.05 -8.27
C HIS A 136 -15.94 13.28 -9.35
N SER A 137 -15.95 11.95 -9.29
CA SER A 137 -16.50 11.11 -10.37
C SER A 137 -17.91 10.61 -10.09
N TYR A 138 -18.31 10.46 -8.81
CA TYR A 138 -19.59 9.89 -8.44
C TYR A 138 -20.45 10.92 -7.72
N LYS A 139 -21.55 11.29 -8.38
CA LYS A 139 -22.60 12.11 -7.77
C LYS A 139 -23.32 11.27 -6.72
N MET A 140 -22.87 11.34 -5.48
CA MET A 140 -23.53 10.65 -4.37
C MET A 140 -24.95 11.20 -4.22
N CYS A 141 -25.95 10.35 -4.51
CA CYS A 141 -27.35 10.78 -4.66
C CYS A 141 -28.01 11.31 -3.37
N ASN A 142 -27.33 11.27 -2.21
CA ASN A 142 -27.86 11.86 -0.98
C ASN A 142 -26.75 12.48 -0.10
N LYS A 143 -27.18 13.40 0.77
CA LYS A 143 -26.30 14.13 1.70
C LYS A 143 -25.59 13.18 2.67
N GLU A 144 -26.26 12.11 3.11
CA GLU A 144 -25.71 11.14 4.05
C GLU A 144 -24.49 10.39 3.49
N LYS A 145 -24.58 9.88 2.26
CA LYS A 145 -23.46 9.20 1.58
C LYS A 145 -22.29 10.15 1.38
N LYS A 146 -22.55 11.41 1.03
CA LYS A 146 -21.50 12.44 0.91
C LYS A 146 -20.85 12.71 2.27
N ALA A 147 -21.63 12.86 3.34
CA ALA A 147 -21.10 13.08 4.69
C ALA A 147 -20.24 11.89 5.16
N ARG A 148 -20.71 10.66 4.94
CA ARG A 148 -19.96 9.43 5.26
C ARG A 148 -18.63 9.36 4.51
N LEU A 149 -18.62 9.74 3.23
CA LEU A 149 -17.41 9.79 2.42
C LEU A 149 -16.40 10.81 2.95
N LEU A 150 -16.86 12.02 3.26
CA LEU A 150 -16.00 13.07 3.81
C LEU A 150 -15.45 12.72 5.19
N LEU A 151 -16.26 12.09 6.05
CA LEU A 151 -15.80 11.59 7.35
C LEU A 151 -14.65 10.58 7.19
N LYS A 152 -14.78 9.64 6.26
CA LYS A 152 -13.73 8.64 6.00
C LYS A 152 -12.46 9.26 5.42
N LEU A 153 -12.58 10.27 4.57
CA LEU A 153 -11.44 11.03 4.09
C LEU A 153 -10.74 11.79 5.22
N ALA A 154 -11.51 12.43 6.11
CA ALA A 154 -10.99 13.10 7.29
C ALA A 154 -10.28 12.11 8.24
N ASP A 155 -10.88 10.95 8.52
CA ASP A 155 -10.25 9.87 9.29
C ASP A 155 -8.94 9.44 8.66
N ASN A 156 -8.93 9.22 7.33
CA ASN A 156 -7.70 8.87 6.62
C ASN A 156 -6.62 9.93 6.79
N TYR A 157 -6.96 11.22 6.70
CA TYR A 157 -5.99 12.30 6.96
C TYR A 157 -5.53 12.35 8.42
N PHE A 158 -6.43 12.10 9.38
CA PHE A 158 -6.10 12.06 10.80
C PHE A 158 -5.08 10.94 11.10
N TYR A 159 -5.35 9.72 10.66
CA TYR A 159 -4.42 8.59 10.84
C TYR A 159 -3.13 8.76 10.04
N TRP A 160 -3.16 9.52 8.94
CA TRP A 160 -1.98 9.91 8.18
C TRP A 160 -1.23 11.13 8.76
N SER A 161 -1.57 11.57 9.97
CA SER A 161 -0.96 12.74 10.64
C SER A 161 -1.08 14.06 9.86
N ARG A 162 -2.05 14.16 8.95
CA ARG A 162 -2.35 15.36 8.15
C ARG A 162 -3.49 16.15 8.79
N TYR A 163 -3.29 16.58 10.03
CA TYR A 163 -4.35 17.18 10.85
C TYR A 163 -5.00 18.41 10.22
N LYS A 164 -4.22 19.26 9.54
CA LYS A 164 -4.76 20.44 8.82
C LYS A 164 -5.73 20.10 7.70
N LYS A 165 -5.65 18.90 7.13
CA LYS A 165 -6.58 18.42 6.10
C LYS A 165 -7.75 17.62 6.68
N ALA A 166 -7.61 17.14 7.92
CA ALA A 166 -8.63 16.37 8.61
C ALA A 166 -9.72 17.27 9.24
N ALA A 167 -9.34 18.48 9.65
CA ALA A 167 -10.24 19.53 10.15
C ALA A 167 -10.95 20.27 9.01
#